data_AF-A0A1R3G2C2-F1
#
_entry.id   AF-A0A1R3G2C2-F1
#
_cell.length_a   1.000
_cell.length_b   1.000
_cell.length_c   1.000
_cell.angle_alpha   90.00
_cell.angle_beta   90.00
_cell.angle_gamma   90.00
#
_symmetry.space_group_name_H-M   'P 1'
#
loop_
_entity.id
_entity.type
_entity.pdbx_description
1 polymer ?
#
loop_
_entity_poly.entity_id
_entity_poly.type
_entity_poly.pdbx_seq_one_letter_code
_entity_poly.pdbx_strand_id
1 'polypeptide(L)'
;MAEAAVSFVVERLADILEEIDFQTDVRKEVRGLQEELLRMRCFLKDADAKLDDDERVRNWVSNIRHVAYDAEDLIDTFVLRIDSVKKKNPIKRYTSIFKEWRHRSKIANELLSIQKRIHNISASRETYGIRNIGEGVSTARERLRKLRRSSHHSEEKDIVGLDDDIATLVTQLVQGEDQWHAISIVGMGGIGKTTLARKVYNHSDIQARFPSRAWVYISQEFSSKDILQAIIKQVASPRKKLEKLGEEELEAILYEHLIKKRYLVVLDDVWDIEAWSSLTNAFPGRNNGSRVMLTTRNKGIALKADPQSVPYDLHLLRENDGWMLFCKKAFIHSNNSDRSPQLEEIGKEIVAKCDGLPLAIIVVGGLLSRKRNLGEWRKVLSNLNSYFARDADGVSAILALSYDDLPYYLKSCFLYLGQFPEDRLIPTHKVFRLWIAEGLIPQQGERMEDVAEDYLNELIERNMVQVAKWSVNERVKQCRLHDLLRDLSISKAKAESFHEIQGSQSLEPSARSRRHAIYSTFHWPQWAITSLRFSEKSEYS
;
A
#
# COMPACT_ATOMS: atom_id res chain seq x y z
N MET A 1 -11.41 -10.45 4.63
CA MET A 1 -11.70 -10.12 3.19
C MET A 1 -12.75 -10.95 2.46
N ALA A 2 -13.45 -11.90 3.09
CA ALA A 2 -14.44 -12.68 2.33
C ALA A 2 -15.64 -11.83 1.86
N GLU A 3 -16.04 -10.80 2.62
CA GLU A 3 -17.25 -10.00 2.36
C GLU A 3 -17.20 -9.26 1.02
N ALA A 4 -16.03 -8.78 0.59
CA ALA A 4 -15.87 -8.03 -0.68
C ALA A 4 -16.05 -8.94 -1.89
N ALA A 5 -15.43 -10.12 -1.87
CA ALA A 5 -15.59 -11.12 -2.93
C ALA A 5 -17.05 -11.54 -3.05
N VAL A 6 -17.70 -11.82 -1.90
CA VAL A 6 -19.12 -12.15 -1.84
C VAL A 6 -20.00 -10.98 -2.32
N SER A 7 -19.72 -9.73 -1.93
CA SER A 7 -20.44 -8.54 -2.38
C SER A 7 -20.33 -8.34 -3.89
N PHE A 8 -19.11 -8.38 -4.44
CA PHE A 8 -18.85 -8.22 -5.86
C PHE A 8 -19.57 -9.30 -6.68
N VAL A 9 -19.48 -10.56 -6.27
CA VAL A 9 -20.21 -11.67 -6.91
C VAL A 9 -21.73 -11.47 -6.81
N VAL A 10 -22.26 -11.05 -5.65
CA VAL A 10 -23.71 -10.78 -5.48
C VAL A 10 -24.20 -9.66 -6.39
N GLU A 11 -23.42 -8.59 -6.57
CA GLU A 11 -23.74 -7.46 -7.44
C GLU A 11 -23.61 -7.85 -8.93
N ARG A 12 -22.53 -8.54 -9.32
CA ARG A 12 -22.37 -9.13 -10.67
C ARG A 12 -23.51 -10.09 -11.05
N LEU A 13 -24.00 -10.88 -10.10
CA LEU A 13 -25.16 -11.76 -10.30
C LEU A 13 -26.47 -10.98 -10.43
N ALA A 14 -26.60 -9.77 -9.86
CA ALA A 14 -27.75 -8.90 -10.08
C ALA A 14 -27.76 -8.38 -11.52
N ASP A 15 -26.65 -7.77 -11.98
CA ASP A 15 -26.47 -7.29 -13.37
C ASP A 15 -26.91 -8.36 -14.38
N ILE A 16 -26.38 -9.58 -14.19
CA ILE A 16 -26.60 -10.73 -15.06
C ILE A 16 -28.06 -11.21 -15.05
N LEU A 17 -28.73 -11.19 -13.88
CA LEU A 17 -30.14 -11.55 -13.75
C LEU A 17 -31.10 -10.51 -14.33
N GLU A 18 -30.64 -9.30 -14.63
CA GLU A 18 -31.38 -8.25 -15.34
C GLU A 18 -31.07 -8.20 -16.85
N GLU A 19 -29.80 -8.28 -17.26
CA GLU A 19 -29.41 -8.21 -18.68
C GLU A 19 -29.77 -9.44 -19.53
N ILE A 20 -29.90 -10.63 -18.93
CA ILE A 20 -29.97 -11.90 -19.66
C ILE A 20 -31.28 -12.65 -19.40
N ASP A 21 -32.02 -12.93 -20.47
CA ASP A 21 -33.22 -13.77 -20.43
C ASP A 21 -32.85 -15.25 -20.33
N PHE A 22 -32.67 -15.70 -19.09
CA PHE A 22 -32.38 -17.09 -18.76
C PHE A 22 -33.61 -18.00 -18.90
N GLN A 23 -33.38 -19.25 -19.33
CA GLN A 23 -34.37 -20.31 -19.11
C GLN A 23 -34.68 -20.43 -17.61
N THR A 24 -35.96 -20.63 -17.31
CA THR A 24 -36.58 -20.46 -15.98
C THR A 24 -35.81 -21.15 -14.86
N ASP A 25 -35.29 -22.35 -15.10
CA ASP A 25 -34.63 -23.14 -14.06
C ASP A 25 -33.20 -22.65 -13.76
N VAL A 26 -32.40 -22.29 -14.77
CA VAL A 26 -31.09 -21.65 -14.51
C VAL A 26 -31.26 -20.28 -13.87
N ARG A 27 -32.36 -19.55 -14.15
CA ARG A 27 -32.69 -18.31 -13.42
C ARG A 27 -32.97 -18.56 -11.93
N LYS A 28 -33.50 -19.73 -11.56
CA LYS A 28 -33.62 -20.15 -10.14
C LYS A 28 -32.26 -20.47 -9.55
N GLU A 29 -31.42 -21.24 -10.23
CA GLU A 29 -30.12 -21.65 -9.68
C GLU A 29 -29.18 -20.47 -9.42
N VAL A 30 -29.11 -19.53 -10.37
CA VAL A 30 -28.31 -18.30 -10.25
C VAL A 30 -28.85 -17.40 -9.13
N ARG A 31 -30.17 -17.31 -8.96
CA ARG A 31 -30.80 -16.58 -7.86
C ARG A 31 -30.56 -17.26 -6.50
N GLY A 32 -30.66 -18.59 -6.42
CA GLY A 32 -30.37 -19.34 -5.19
C GLY A 32 -28.93 -19.19 -4.74
N LEU A 33 -27.98 -19.15 -5.68
CA LEU A 33 -26.58 -18.79 -5.42
C LEU A 33 -26.46 -17.37 -4.85
N GLN A 34 -27.12 -16.39 -5.48
CA GLN A 34 -27.11 -15.00 -5.01
C GLN A 34 -27.72 -14.85 -3.60
N GLU A 35 -28.82 -15.52 -3.30
CA GLU A 35 -29.50 -15.49 -1.99
C GLU A 35 -28.65 -16.09 -0.87
N GLU A 36 -27.98 -17.22 -1.09
CA GLU A 36 -27.14 -17.86 -0.07
C GLU A 36 -25.80 -17.10 0.12
N LEU A 37 -25.23 -16.53 -0.95
CA LEU A 37 -24.11 -15.59 -0.85
C LEU A 37 -24.51 -14.31 -0.08
N LEU A 38 -25.70 -13.77 -0.31
CA LEU A 38 -26.26 -12.64 0.47
C LEU A 38 -26.35 -12.95 1.97
N ARG A 39 -26.74 -14.19 2.34
CA ARG A 39 -26.77 -14.64 3.74
C ARG A 39 -25.36 -14.75 4.31
N MET A 40 -24.41 -15.35 3.57
CA MET A 40 -23.01 -15.44 3.99
C MET A 40 -22.38 -14.06 4.20
N ARG A 41 -22.68 -13.08 3.32
CA ARG A 41 -22.20 -11.70 3.42
C ARG A 41 -22.47 -11.07 4.78
N CYS A 42 -23.66 -11.30 5.35
CA CYS A 42 -24.02 -10.76 6.66
C CYS A 42 -23.08 -11.29 7.76
N PHE A 43 -22.89 -12.61 7.83
CA PHE A 43 -22.04 -13.23 8.86
C PHE A 43 -20.55 -12.88 8.74
N LEU A 44 -20.07 -12.57 7.53
CA LEU A 44 -18.67 -12.18 7.32
C LEU A 44 -18.32 -10.82 7.93
N LYS A 45 -19.29 -9.92 8.10
CA LYS A 45 -19.08 -8.63 8.80
C LYS A 45 -18.78 -8.82 10.27
N ASP A 46 -19.42 -9.80 10.88
CA ASP A 46 -19.27 -10.11 12.31
C ASP A 46 -18.05 -11.04 12.55
N ALA A 47 -17.72 -11.89 11.58
CA ALA A 47 -16.61 -12.84 11.67
C ALA A 47 -15.22 -12.19 11.51
N ASP A 48 -15.06 -11.19 10.64
CA ASP A 48 -13.77 -10.49 10.44
C ASP A 48 -13.26 -9.81 11.75
N ALA A 49 -14.14 -9.59 12.74
CA ALA A 49 -13.79 -9.06 14.06
C ALA A 49 -13.22 -10.10 15.07
N LYS A 50 -13.13 -11.39 14.71
CA LYS A 50 -12.64 -12.49 15.56
C LYS A 50 -11.64 -13.44 14.89
N LEU A 51 -11.10 -13.07 13.71
CA LEU A 51 -10.16 -13.89 12.94
C LEU A 51 -8.88 -14.28 13.71
N ASP A 52 -8.50 -13.50 14.73
CA ASP A 52 -7.31 -13.72 15.53
C ASP A 52 -7.54 -14.61 16.77
N ASP A 53 -8.79 -14.93 17.13
CA ASP A 53 -9.13 -15.64 18.38
C ASP A 53 -9.71 -17.05 18.17
N ASP A 54 -10.25 -17.40 16.99
CA ASP A 54 -10.79 -18.73 16.71
C ASP A 54 -10.39 -19.25 15.31
N GLU A 55 -9.54 -20.28 15.30
CA GLU A 55 -9.04 -20.94 14.09
C GLU A 55 -10.17 -21.57 13.24
N ARG A 56 -11.27 -21.99 13.86
CA ARG A 56 -12.44 -22.55 13.16
C ARG A 56 -13.16 -21.46 12.37
N VAL A 57 -13.28 -20.27 12.96
CA VAL A 57 -13.84 -19.08 12.28
C VAL A 57 -12.92 -18.66 11.13
N ARG A 58 -11.59 -18.61 11.36
CA ARG A 58 -10.59 -18.30 10.32
C ARG A 58 -10.67 -19.26 9.12
N ASN A 59 -10.75 -20.56 9.38
CA ASN A 59 -10.90 -21.59 8.35
C ASN A 59 -12.24 -21.45 7.60
N TRP A 60 -13.36 -21.28 8.32
CA TRP A 60 -14.69 -21.08 7.73
C TRP A 60 -14.75 -19.83 6.82
N VAL A 61 -14.21 -18.69 7.27
CA VAL A 61 -14.10 -17.46 6.47
C VAL A 61 -13.24 -17.66 5.22
N SER A 62 -12.11 -18.39 5.31
CA SER A 62 -11.29 -18.68 4.13
C SER A 62 -12.02 -19.58 3.12
N ASN A 63 -12.79 -20.57 3.57
CA ASN A 63 -13.59 -21.42 2.69
C ASN A 63 -14.66 -20.62 1.93
N ILE A 64 -15.35 -19.67 2.59
CA ILE A 64 -16.29 -18.78 1.91
C ILE A 64 -15.57 -17.88 0.89
N ARG A 65 -14.39 -17.34 1.24
CA ARG A 65 -13.57 -16.52 0.32
C ARG A 65 -13.18 -17.28 -0.96
N HIS A 66 -12.69 -18.51 -0.85
CA HIS A 66 -12.31 -19.30 -2.02
C HIS A 66 -13.53 -19.59 -2.91
N VAL A 67 -14.67 -19.95 -2.32
CA VAL A 67 -15.94 -20.14 -3.06
C VAL A 67 -16.44 -18.84 -3.69
N ALA A 68 -16.21 -17.70 -3.03
CA ALA A 68 -16.28 -16.34 -3.58
C ALA A 68 -15.60 -16.26 -4.96
N TYR A 69 -14.29 -16.48 -4.98
CA TYR A 69 -13.46 -16.40 -6.20
C TYR A 69 -13.85 -17.44 -7.26
N ASP A 70 -14.19 -18.67 -6.87
CA ASP A 70 -14.66 -19.71 -7.80
C ASP A 70 -15.97 -19.30 -8.53
N ALA A 71 -16.87 -18.59 -7.83
CA ALA A 71 -18.09 -18.04 -8.43
C ALA A 71 -17.79 -16.84 -9.34
N GLU A 72 -16.84 -15.98 -8.95
CA GLU A 72 -16.34 -14.85 -9.73
C GLU A 72 -15.78 -15.31 -11.10
N ASP A 73 -14.95 -16.35 -11.12
CA ASP A 73 -14.35 -16.89 -12.35
C ASP A 73 -15.35 -17.60 -13.26
N LEU A 74 -16.37 -18.25 -12.67
CA LEU A 74 -17.48 -18.83 -13.43
C LEU A 74 -18.33 -17.74 -14.11
N ILE A 75 -18.55 -16.62 -13.43
CA ILE A 75 -19.26 -15.43 -13.93
C ILE A 75 -18.48 -14.78 -15.09
N ASP A 76 -17.20 -14.46 -14.90
CA ASP A 76 -16.41 -13.81 -15.95
C ASP A 76 -16.21 -14.73 -17.16
N THR A 77 -16.05 -16.05 -16.93
CA THR A 77 -16.04 -17.06 -18.01
C THR A 77 -17.36 -17.08 -18.79
N PHE A 78 -18.49 -16.84 -18.14
CA PHE A 78 -19.81 -16.78 -18.76
C PHE A 78 -20.01 -15.48 -19.56
N VAL A 79 -19.66 -14.32 -18.99
CA VAL A 79 -19.74 -13.00 -19.65
C VAL A 79 -18.86 -12.96 -20.91
N LEU A 80 -17.60 -13.37 -20.81
CA LEU A 80 -16.66 -13.40 -21.94
C LEU A 80 -17.14 -14.30 -23.09
N ARG A 81 -17.80 -15.43 -22.77
CA ARG A 81 -18.39 -16.31 -23.78
C ARG A 81 -19.58 -15.66 -24.47
N ILE A 82 -20.46 -14.97 -23.75
CA ILE A 82 -21.62 -14.26 -24.32
C ILE A 82 -21.17 -13.14 -25.28
N ASP A 83 -20.19 -12.32 -24.90
CA ASP A 83 -19.70 -11.23 -25.74
C ASP A 83 -19.00 -11.73 -27.02
N SER A 84 -18.41 -12.93 -26.99
CA SER A 84 -17.89 -13.60 -28.19
C SER A 84 -19.01 -14.00 -29.19
N VAL A 85 -20.23 -14.27 -28.70
CA VAL A 85 -21.40 -14.64 -29.52
C VAL A 85 -22.14 -13.40 -30.04
N LYS A 86 -22.19 -12.29 -29.27
CA LYS A 86 -22.81 -11.02 -29.70
C LYS A 86 -22.29 -10.55 -31.08
N LYS A 87 -21.03 -10.82 -31.40
CA LYS A 87 -20.32 -10.48 -32.66
C LYS A 87 -20.71 -11.32 -33.90
N LYS A 88 -21.66 -12.26 -33.82
CA LYS A 88 -22.07 -13.14 -34.95
C LYS A 88 -23.48 -12.84 -35.48
N ASN A 89 -23.69 -13.16 -36.78
CA ASN A 89 -24.89 -12.85 -37.56
C ASN A 89 -26.21 -13.33 -36.90
N PRO A 90 -27.31 -12.54 -36.99
CA PRO A 90 -28.51 -12.72 -36.16
C PRO A 90 -29.20 -14.08 -36.32
N ILE A 91 -29.32 -14.60 -37.55
CA ILE A 91 -30.02 -15.88 -37.80
C ILE A 91 -29.22 -17.08 -37.27
N LYS A 92 -27.89 -16.97 -37.12
CA LYS A 92 -27.08 -17.99 -36.45
C LYS A 92 -27.12 -17.90 -34.92
N ARG A 93 -27.61 -16.81 -34.31
CA ARG A 93 -27.68 -16.66 -32.84
C ARG A 93 -28.54 -17.75 -32.21
N TYR A 94 -29.81 -17.86 -32.60
CA TYR A 94 -30.74 -18.82 -31.97
C TYR A 94 -30.29 -20.28 -32.12
N THR A 95 -29.66 -20.65 -33.24
CA THR A 95 -29.19 -22.04 -33.47
C THR A 95 -27.81 -22.33 -32.89
N SER A 96 -26.95 -21.32 -32.66
CA SER A 96 -25.71 -21.51 -31.90
C SER A 96 -25.98 -21.55 -30.38
N ILE A 97 -26.77 -20.60 -29.86
CA ILE A 97 -27.13 -20.50 -28.43
C ILE A 97 -27.82 -21.78 -27.91
N PHE A 98 -28.52 -22.54 -28.76
CA PHE A 98 -29.08 -23.86 -28.41
C PHE A 98 -28.12 -25.05 -28.61
N LYS A 99 -27.07 -24.94 -29.44
CA LYS A 99 -26.08 -26.01 -29.66
C LYS A 99 -24.86 -25.91 -28.74
N GLU A 100 -24.33 -24.70 -28.57
CA GLU A 100 -23.34 -24.36 -27.52
C GLU A 100 -23.90 -24.70 -26.13
N TRP A 101 -25.22 -24.70 -25.99
CA TRP A 101 -25.92 -25.18 -24.80
C TRP A 101 -25.71 -26.66 -24.45
N ARG A 102 -25.34 -27.56 -25.38
CA ARG A 102 -24.98 -28.93 -25.01
C ARG A 102 -23.66 -29.02 -24.23
N HIS A 103 -22.82 -27.99 -24.26
CA HIS A 103 -21.67 -27.87 -23.35
C HIS A 103 -22.06 -27.30 -21.95
N ARG A 104 -23.33 -26.92 -21.70
CA ARG A 104 -23.75 -26.43 -20.37
C ARG A 104 -23.66 -27.47 -19.28
N SER A 105 -23.58 -28.77 -19.55
CA SER A 105 -23.38 -29.75 -18.47
C SER A 105 -22.16 -29.41 -17.62
N LYS A 106 -21.07 -28.90 -18.22
CA LYS A 106 -19.90 -28.41 -17.47
C LYS A 106 -20.25 -27.18 -16.60
N ILE A 107 -20.74 -26.09 -17.17
CA ILE A 107 -21.09 -24.86 -16.41
C ILE A 107 -22.17 -25.12 -15.34
N ALA A 108 -23.19 -25.92 -15.65
CA ALA A 108 -24.27 -26.25 -14.72
C ALA A 108 -23.75 -27.16 -13.59
N ASN A 109 -22.89 -28.14 -13.89
CA ASN A 109 -22.25 -28.96 -12.86
C ASN A 109 -21.26 -28.14 -12.01
N GLU A 110 -20.56 -27.16 -12.60
CA GLU A 110 -19.70 -26.20 -11.89
C GLU A 110 -20.54 -25.33 -10.94
N LEU A 111 -21.65 -24.75 -11.41
CA LEU A 111 -22.60 -23.99 -10.59
C LEU A 111 -23.21 -24.83 -9.45
N LEU A 112 -23.67 -26.05 -9.76
CA LEU A 112 -24.16 -27.03 -8.77
C LEU A 112 -23.06 -27.45 -7.80
N SER A 113 -21.79 -27.52 -8.22
CA SER A 113 -20.66 -27.82 -7.32
C SER A 113 -20.36 -26.66 -6.37
N ILE A 114 -20.50 -25.41 -6.83
CA ILE A 114 -20.38 -24.20 -6.02
C ILE A 114 -21.52 -24.17 -5.00
N GLN A 115 -22.78 -24.31 -5.43
CA GLN A 115 -23.93 -24.43 -4.53
C GLN A 115 -23.78 -25.56 -3.50
N LYS A 116 -23.30 -26.74 -3.91
CA LYS A 116 -23.06 -27.87 -3.00
C LYS A 116 -21.93 -27.59 -2.00
N ARG A 117 -20.87 -26.90 -2.42
CA ARG A 117 -19.78 -26.43 -1.52
C ARG A 117 -20.29 -25.38 -0.54
N ILE A 118 -21.08 -24.41 -1.01
CA ILE A 118 -21.77 -23.42 -0.17
C ILE A 118 -22.66 -24.12 0.86
N HIS A 119 -23.50 -25.06 0.44
CA HIS A 119 -24.37 -25.81 1.34
C HIS A 119 -23.59 -26.63 2.38
N ASN A 120 -22.48 -27.27 1.99
CA ASN A 120 -21.58 -27.95 2.92
C ASN A 120 -20.92 -26.98 3.92
N ILE A 121 -20.53 -25.77 3.49
CA ILE A 121 -20.00 -24.71 4.38
C ILE A 121 -21.09 -24.20 5.33
N SER A 122 -22.34 -24.07 4.85
CA SER A 122 -23.52 -23.70 5.64
C SER A 122 -23.87 -24.78 6.68
N ALA A 123 -23.81 -26.07 6.33
CA ALA A 123 -24.06 -27.19 7.24
C ALA A 123 -22.92 -27.43 8.26
N SER A 124 -21.66 -27.23 7.85
CA SER A 124 -20.52 -27.33 8.78
C SER A 124 -20.57 -26.28 9.89
N ARG A 125 -21.19 -25.12 9.61
CA ARG A 125 -21.42 -24.05 10.58
C ARG A 125 -22.21 -24.53 11.80
N GLU A 126 -23.31 -25.24 11.58
CA GLU A 126 -24.13 -25.82 12.66
C GLU A 126 -23.37 -26.97 13.35
N THR A 127 -22.78 -27.85 12.55
CA THR A 127 -22.00 -29.02 13.01
C THR A 127 -20.88 -28.64 14.00
N TYR A 128 -20.18 -27.52 13.75
CA TYR A 128 -19.09 -27.03 14.59
C TYR A 128 -19.47 -25.85 15.51
N GLY A 129 -20.76 -25.54 15.63
CA GLY A 129 -21.28 -24.61 16.65
C GLY A 129 -21.01 -23.12 16.41
N ILE A 130 -20.82 -22.68 15.16
CA ILE A 130 -20.53 -21.28 14.79
C ILE A 130 -21.82 -20.43 14.85
N ARG A 131 -22.25 -20.13 16.08
CA ARG A 131 -23.52 -19.45 16.41
C ARG A 131 -23.49 -17.94 16.11
N ASN A 132 -24.69 -17.36 15.96
CA ASN A 132 -24.90 -15.93 15.79
C ASN A 132 -24.31 -15.13 16.98
N ILE A 133 -23.67 -14.00 16.68
CA ILE A 133 -23.35 -12.94 17.63
C ILE A 133 -24.14 -11.71 17.16
N GLY A 134 -24.89 -11.06 18.05
CA GLY A 134 -25.93 -10.11 17.67
C GLY A 134 -25.56 -8.63 17.78
N GLU A 135 -26.21 -7.86 16.91
CA GLU A 135 -26.55 -6.42 17.00
C GLU A 135 -25.42 -5.37 16.97
N GLY A 136 -25.46 -4.58 15.89
CA GLY A 136 -24.70 -3.33 15.71
C GLY A 136 -25.34 -2.48 14.59
N VAL A 137 -26.51 -1.88 14.86
CA VAL A 137 -27.31 -1.18 13.83
C VAL A 137 -26.74 0.19 13.46
N SER A 138 -26.49 0.37 12.16
CA SER A 138 -26.44 1.61 11.37
C SER A 138 -26.54 2.98 12.07
N THR A 139 -25.54 3.85 11.84
CA THR A 139 -25.71 5.07 10.99
C THR A 139 -24.43 5.91 10.94
N ALA A 140 -23.87 6.18 9.75
CA ALA A 140 -22.72 7.09 9.60
C ALA A 140 -22.51 7.74 8.20
N ARG A 141 -23.49 7.75 7.27
CA ARG A 141 -23.30 8.36 5.93
C ARG A 141 -23.45 9.90 5.90
N GLU A 142 -23.59 10.56 7.04
CA GLU A 142 -23.63 12.03 7.16
C GLU A 142 -22.62 12.59 8.18
N ARG A 143 -21.38 12.81 7.73
CA ARG A 143 -20.49 13.87 8.30
C ARG A 143 -19.34 14.35 7.38
N LEU A 144 -19.21 13.84 6.16
CA LEU A 144 -18.21 14.28 5.15
C LEU A 144 -18.50 15.67 4.51
N ARG A 145 -19.01 16.63 5.29
CA ARG A 145 -19.32 18.00 4.82
C ARG A 145 -18.97 19.10 5.83
N LYS A 146 -17.70 19.15 6.26
CA LYS A 146 -16.94 20.39 6.58
C LYS A 146 -15.52 20.07 7.06
N LEU A 147 -14.56 20.10 6.14
CA LEU A 147 -13.15 20.47 6.37
C LEU A 147 -12.45 20.55 5.00
N ARG A 148 -12.67 21.65 4.28
CA ARG A 148 -11.97 21.97 3.02
C ARG A 148 -11.33 23.34 3.16
N ARG A 149 -9.99 23.40 3.18
CA ARG A 149 -9.15 24.54 2.75
C ARG A 149 -7.67 24.30 3.01
N SER A 150 -6.88 24.68 2.02
CA SER A 150 -5.45 24.99 2.06
C SER A 150 -4.48 23.80 2.12
N SER A 151 -3.29 23.88 1.53
CA SER A 151 -2.84 24.59 0.30
C SER A 151 -1.40 24.15 0.06
N HIS A 152 -0.97 24.21 -1.19
CA HIS A 152 0.39 24.16 -1.70
C HIS A 152 1.50 24.58 -0.73
N HIS A 153 2.03 23.60 0.01
CA HIS A 153 3.42 23.11 -0.03
C HIS A 153 3.46 21.79 0.77
N SER A 154 4.05 20.72 0.22
CA SER A 154 4.16 19.43 0.93
C SER A 154 5.35 19.41 1.88
N GLU A 155 5.33 20.34 2.84
CA GLU A 155 6.10 20.20 4.06
C GLU A 155 5.44 19.15 4.94
N GLU A 156 6.25 18.33 5.60
CA GLU A 156 5.81 17.51 6.73
C GLU A 156 5.60 18.45 7.94
N LYS A 157 4.41 19.08 8.00
CA LYS A 157 4.07 20.15 8.96
C LYS A 157 4.11 19.70 10.43
N ASP A 158 3.97 18.40 10.67
CA ASP A 158 3.81 17.82 12.02
C ASP A 158 5.13 17.33 12.64
N ILE A 159 6.29 17.70 12.10
CA ILE A 159 7.59 17.36 12.71
C ILE A 159 7.72 17.91 14.13
N VAL A 160 8.42 17.16 14.99
CA VAL A 160 8.74 17.45 16.39
C VAL A 160 10.12 16.83 16.69
N GLY A 161 10.91 17.43 17.57
CA GLY A 161 12.09 16.80 18.18
C GLY A 161 13.34 16.69 17.30
N LEU A 162 13.30 17.14 16.05
CA LEU A 162 14.42 17.05 15.09
C LEU A 162 15.28 18.33 14.99
N ASP A 163 14.99 19.38 15.77
CA ASP A 163 15.62 20.69 15.57
C ASP A 163 17.13 20.68 15.92
N ASP A 164 17.51 19.99 17.00
CA ASP A 164 18.91 19.71 17.38
C ASP A 164 19.64 18.90 16.28
N ASP A 165 18.96 17.92 15.70
CA ASP A 165 19.48 17.00 14.68
C ASP A 165 19.74 17.73 13.35
N ILE A 166 18.77 18.58 12.94
CA ILE A 166 18.88 19.44 11.76
C ILE A 166 20.05 20.42 11.95
N ALA A 167 20.15 21.08 13.09
CA ALA A 167 21.25 22.01 13.37
C ALA A 167 22.62 21.32 13.32
N THR A 168 22.71 20.09 13.86
CA THR A 168 23.94 19.27 13.85
C THR A 168 24.36 18.90 12.43
N LEU A 169 23.44 18.34 11.63
CA LEU A 169 23.73 17.90 10.27
C LEU A 169 23.99 19.07 9.30
N VAL A 170 23.26 20.18 9.44
CA VAL A 170 23.54 21.42 8.69
C VAL A 170 24.94 21.95 9.04
N THR A 171 25.33 21.94 10.32
CA THR A 171 26.68 22.34 10.75
C THR A 171 27.75 21.47 10.11
N GLN A 172 27.61 20.14 10.13
CA GLN A 172 28.56 19.21 9.49
C GLN A 172 28.67 19.40 7.96
N LEU A 173 27.55 19.67 7.29
CA LEU A 173 27.51 19.90 5.83
C LEU A 173 28.05 21.28 5.41
N VAL A 174 27.90 22.31 6.24
CA VAL A 174 28.26 23.71 5.89
C VAL A 174 29.64 24.13 6.43
N GLN A 175 29.98 23.75 7.66
CA GLN A 175 31.13 24.28 8.41
C GLN A 175 32.36 23.36 8.45
N GLY A 176 32.30 22.18 7.80
CA GLY A 176 33.47 21.33 7.62
C GLY A 176 34.52 21.94 6.67
N GLU A 177 35.75 21.41 6.72
CA GLU A 177 36.78 21.72 5.72
C GLU A 177 36.28 21.47 4.29
N ASP A 178 36.91 22.11 3.30
CA ASP A 178 36.58 21.83 1.90
C ASP A 178 36.98 20.41 1.45
N GLN A 179 37.60 19.57 2.30
CA GLN A 179 37.76 18.11 2.07
C GLN A 179 36.43 17.45 1.66
N TRP A 180 36.47 16.45 0.78
CA TRP A 180 35.27 15.69 0.41
C TRP A 180 34.86 14.72 1.53
N HIS A 181 33.55 14.61 1.80
CA HIS A 181 33.01 13.71 2.82
C HIS A 181 31.66 13.10 2.41
N ALA A 182 31.40 11.90 2.92
CA ALA A 182 30.08 11.30 2.91
C ALA A 182 29.44 11.36 4.32
N ILE A 183 28.22 11.87 4.43
CA ILE A 183 27.50 12.01 5.71
C ILE A 183 26.32 11.04 5.72
N SER A 184 26.36 10.07 6.64
CA SER A 184 25.40 8.97 6.69
C SER A 184 24.43 9.14 7.86
N ILE A 185 23.12 9.16 7.59
CA ILE A 185 22.07 9.06 8.61
C ILE A 185 21.67 7.59 8.74
N VAL A 186 21.90 7.01 9.92
CA VAL A 186 21.69 5.58 10.21
C VAL A 186 20.56 5.41 11.22
N GLY A 187 19.77 4.35 11.08
CA GLY A 187 18.67 4.04 12.00
C GLY A 187 17.65 3.07 11.40
N MET A 188 16.76 2.52 12.22
CA MET A 188 15.79 1.50 11.80
C MET A 188 14.68 2.01 10.86
N GLY A 189 13.77 1.12 10.46
CA GLY A 189 12.56 1.49 9.70
C GLY A 189 11.66 2.43 10.53
N GLY A 190 10.93 3.33 9.88
CA GLY A 190 9.97 4.22 10.54
C GLY A 190 10.55 5.32 11.45
N ILE A 191 11.87 5.39 11.67
CA ILE A 191 12.52 6.34 12.59
C ILE A 191 12.66 7.78 12.03
N GLY A 192 12.34 8.00 10.75
CA GLY A 192 12.33 9.36 10.17
C GLY A 192 13.62 9.81 9.47
N LYS A 193 14.57 8.91 9.15
CA LYS A 193 15.83 9.26 8.44
C LYS A 193 15.61 10.15 7.22
N THR A 194 14.71 9.73 6.33
CA THR A 194 14.30 10.45 5.11
C THR A 194 13.71 11.83 5.43
N THR A 195 12.92 11.95 6.50
CA THR A 195 12.33 13.22 6.98
C THR A 195 13.41 14.19 7.45
N LEU A 196 14.37 13.71 8.26
CA LEU A 196 15.52 14.50 8.73
C LEU A 196 16.40 14.96 7.56
N ALA A 197 16.83 14.02 6.70
CA ALA A 197 17.58 14.34 5.49
C ALA A 197 16.85 15.37 4.60
N ARG A 198 15.51 15.28 4.50
CA ARG A 198 14.66 16.18 3.70
C ARG A 198 14.57 17.57 4.32
N LYS A 199 14.53 17.70 5.65
CA LYS A 199 14.65 19.00 6.33
C LYS A 199 16.02 19.63 6.10
N VAL A 200 17.09 18.86 6.28
CA VAL A 200 18.47 19.31 6.07
C VAL A 200 18.70 19.76 4.61
N TYR A 201 18.34 18.95 3.62
CA TYR A 201 18.51 19.25 2.19
C TYR A 201 17.79 20.55 1.73
N ASN A 202 16.70 20.91 2.40
CA ASN A 202 15.92 22.11 2.12
C ASN A 202 16.29 23.31 3.02
N HIS A 203 17.18 23.15 4.00
CA HIS A 203 17.64 24.23 4.88
C HIS A 203 18.31 25.36 4.07
N SER A 204 18.07 26.62 4.44
CA SER A 204 18.56 27.82 3.73
C SER A 204 20.04 27.73 3.39
N ASP A 205 20.83 27.33 4.37
CA ASP A 205 22.29 27.40 4.30
C ASP A 205 22.84 26.27 3.41
N ILE A 206 22.13 25.14 3.35
CA ILE A 206 22.38 24.05 2.40
C ILE A 206 22.00 24.49 0.99
N GLN A 207 20.91 25.24 0.82
CA GLN A 207 20.53 25.79 -0.49
C GLN A 207 21.57 26.80 -1.01
N ALA A 208 22.15 27.61 -0.11
CA ALA A 208 23.17 28.60 -0.43
C ALA A 208 24.58 28.00 -0.65
N ARG A 209 24.99 27.04 0.19
CA ARG A 209 26.30 26.35 0.10
C ARG A 209 26.38 25.45 -1.13
N PHE A 210 25.27 24.81 -1.54
CA PHE A 210 25.24 23.80 -2.60
C PHE A 210 24.36 24.22 -3.79
N PRO A 211 24.93 24.89 -4.82
CA PRO A 211 24.20 25.31 -6.03
C PRO A 211 23.92 24.15 -6.99
N SER A 212 24.59 23.00 -6.82
CA SER A 212 24.32 21.77 -7.56
C SER A 212 23.78 20.72 -6.59
N ARG A 213 22.48 20.42 -6.68
CA ARG A 213 21.80 19.50 -5.77
C ARG A 213 20.98 18.46 -6.53
N ALA A 214 20.92 17.25 -5.98
CA ALA A 214 20.01 16.20 -6.42
C ALA A 214 19.59 15.33 -5.24
N TRP A 215 18.37 14.80 -5.33
CA TRP A 215 17.86 13.74 -4.45
C TRP A 215 17.48 12.54 -5.29
N VAL A 216 18.00 11.36 -4.95
CA VAL A 216 17.57 10.09 -5.54
C VAL A 216 17.30 9.08 -4.43
N TYR A 217 16.30 8.23 -4.66
CA TYR A 217 15.95 7.12 -3.80
C TYR A 217 16.49 5.82 -4.42
N ILE A 218 17.01 4.90 -3.60
CA ILE A 218 17.56 3.62 -4.02
C ILE A 218 16.63 2.49 -3.52
N SER A 219 15.93 1.84 -4.43
CA SER A 219 15.13 0.64 -4.14
C SER A 219 16.02 -0.60 -3.93
N GLN A 220 15.52 -1.61 -3.22
CA GLN A 220 16.19 -2.92 -3.12
C GLN A 220 16.53 -3.50 -4.51
N GLU A 221 15.56 -3.49 -5.43
CA GLU A 221 15.80 -3.67 -6.87
C GLU A 221 16.28 -2.33 -7.48
N PHE A 222 17.59 -2.09 -7.51
CA PHE A 222 18.18 -0.86 -8.07
C PHE A 222 18.69 -1.02 -9.51
N SER A 223 18.89 0.12 -10.18
CA SER A 223 19.49 0.23 -11.52
C SER A 223 20.43 1.43 -11.50
N SER A 224 21.74 1.18 -11.48
CA SER A 224 22.78 2.22 -11.47
C SER A 224 22.59 3.22 -12.62
N LYS A 225 22.42 2.73 -13.85
CA LYS A 225 22.04 3.53 -15.03
C LYS A 225 20.83 4.44 -14.82
N ASP A 226 19.77 4.00 -14.14
CA ASP A 226 18.59 4.85 -13.92
C ASP A 226 18.78 5.85 -12.77
N ILE A 227 19.56 5.49 -11.75
CA ILE A 227 19.97 6.41 -10.68
C ILE A 227 20.88 7.51 -11.25
N LEU A 228 21.90 7.17 -12.04
CA LEU A 228 22.78 8.13 -12.71
C LEU A 228 21.98 9.08 -13.60
N GLN A 229 21.04 8.56 -14.41
CA GLN A 229 20.11 9.39 -15.18
C GLN A 229 19.30 10.34 -14.29
N ALA A 230 18.77 9.87 -13.16
CA ALA A 230 17.95 10.66 -12.25
C ALA A 230 18.76 11.77 -11.54
N ILE A 231 20.05 11.54 -11.25
CA ILE A 231 20.96 12.59 -10.75
C ILE A 231 21.27 13.60 -11.87
N ILE A 232 21.65 13.15 -13.07
CA ILE A 232 21.99 14.04 -14.21
C ILE A 232 20.80 14.93 -14.58
N LYS A 233 19.58 14.39 -14.56
CA LYS A 233 18.32 15.12 -14.82
C LYS A 233 18.01 16.20 -13.77
N GLN A 234 18.71 16.22 -12.63
CA GLN A 234 18.58 17.24 -11.57
C GLN A 234 19.76 18.22 -11.52
N VAL A 235 21.01 17.73 -11.57
CA VAL A 235 22.20 18.60 -11.45
C VAL A 235 22.53 19.35 -12.74
N ALA A 236 22.12 18.82 -13.89
CA ALA A 236 22.48 19.29 -15.22
C ALA A 236 21.24 19.51 -16.12
N SER A 237 21.45 20.18 -17.26
CA SER A 237 20.44 20.36 -18.30
C SER A 237 20.87 19.57 -19.56
N PRO A 238 20.71 18.24 -19.58
CA PRO A 238 21.23 17.39 -20.63
C PRO A 238 20.57 17.67 -21.98
N ARG A 239 21.38 17.99 -23.01
CA ARG A 239 20.93 18.18 -24.40
C ARG A 239 20.79 16.86 -25.19
N LYS A 240 21.34 15.75 -24.68
CA LYS A 240 21.26 14.40 -25.28
C LYS A 240 20.11 13.60 -24.63
N LYS A 241 19.51 12.67 -25.38
CA LYS A 241 18.59 11.65 -24.83
C LYS A 241 19.39 10.65 -24.00
N LEU A 242 19.30 10.73 -22.67
CA LEU A 242 20.10 9.92 -21.75
C LEU A 242 19.73 8.43 -21.79
N GLU A 243 18.50 8.11 -22.20
CA GLU A 243 17.98 6.73 -22.20
C GLU A 243 18.82 5.80 -23.08
N LYS A 244 19.42 6.37 -24.13
CA LYS A 244 20.25 5.66 -25.12
C LYS A 244 21.70 5.39 -24.69
N LEU A 245 22.17 6.02 -23.61
CA LEU A 245 23.58 5.98 -23.23
C LEU A 245 23.95 4.73 -22.43
N GLY A 246 25.21 4.34 -22.47
CA GLY A 246 25.80 3.33 -21.58
C GLY A 246 25.91 3.81 -20.14
N GLU A 247 26.17 2.90 -19.20
CA GLU A 247 26.36 3.26 -17.78
C GLU A 247 27.64 4.09 -17.58
N GLU A 248 28.75 3.64 -18.16
CA GLU A 248 30.04 4.37 -18.21
C GLU A 248 29.91 5.77 -18.83
N GLU A 249 29.09 5.92 -19.88
CA GLU A 249 28.84 7.23 -20.51
C GLU A 249 28.06 8.17 -19.57
N LEU A 250 27.15 7.64 -18.76
CA LEU A 250 26.37 8.41 -17.79
C LEU A 250 27.24 8.78 -16.58
N GLU A 251 28.07 7.85 -16.10
CA GLU A 251 29.08 8.09 -15.05
C GLU A 251 30.01 9.24 -15.46
N ALA A 252 30.63 9.15 -16.65
CA ALA A 252 31.53 10.17 -17.18
C ALA A 252 30.84 11.54 -17.32
N ILE A 253 29.61 11.59 -17.86
CA ILE A 253 28.83 12.83 -17.99
C ILE A 253 28.52 13.45 -16.62
N LEU A 254 28.21 12.63 -15.60
CA LEU A 254 27.93 13.12 -14.25
C LEU A 254 29.21 13.64 -13.59
N TYR A 255 30.30 12.87 -13.64
CA TYR A 255 31.61 13.24 -13.09
C TYR A 255 32.13 14.54 -13.70
N GLU A 256 32.10 14.66 -15.03
CA GLU A 256 32.50 15.87 -15.76
C GLU A 256 31.69 17.11 -15.36
N HIS A 257 30.45 16.94 -14.92
CA HIS A 257 29.60 18.05 -14.49
C HIS A 257 29.84 18.42 -13.03
N LEU A 258 29.96 17.42 -12.15
CA LEU A 258 30.17 17.60 -10.72
C LEU A 258 31.57 18.16 -10.39
N ILE A 259 32.62 17.74 -11.11
CA ILE A 259 34.01 18.16 -10.83
C ILE A 259 34.25 19.67 -11.00
N LYS A 260 33.33 20.35 -11.72
CA LYS A 260 33.35 21.79 -12.02
C LYS A 260 32.49 22.62 -11.03
N LYS A 261 31.86 22.00 -10.02
CA LYS A 261 30.93 22.62 -9.07
C LYS A 261 31.15 22.16 -7.63
N ARG A 262 30.60 22.89 -6.66
CA ARG A 262 30.28 22.34 -5.33
C ARG A 262 28.91 21.66 -5.38
N TYR A 263 28.82 20.42 -4.93
CA TYR A 263 27.60 19.61 -5.02
C TYR A 263 27.20 18.95 -3.70
N LEU A 264 25.89 18.72 -3.55
CA LEU A 264 25.31 17.80 -2.56
C LEU A 264 24.34 16.85 -3.29
N VAL A 265 24.67 15.57 -3.30
CA VAL A 265 23.78 14.50 -3.77
C VAL A 265 23.25 13.73 -2.56
N VAL A 266 21.95 13.49 -2.50
CA VAL A 266 21.32 12.64 -1.48
C VAL A 266 20.97 11.28 -2.09
N LEU A 267 21.45 10.21 -1.45
CA LEU A 267 21.12 8.82 -1.72
C LEU A 267 20.22 8.32 -0.59
N ASP A 268 18.91 8.32 -0.81
CA ASP A 268 17.90 7.98 0.19
C ASP A 268 17.61 6.46 0.15
N ASP A 269 17.65 5.85 1.34
CA ASP A 269 17.46 4.42 1.66
C ASP A 269 18.43 3.46 0.95
N VAL A 270 19.74 3.63 1.18
CA VAL A 270 20.76 2.74 0.60
C VAL A 270 20.73 1.37 1.29
N TRP A 271 20.24 0.35 0.58
CA TRP A 271 20.08 -1.03 1.07
C TRP A 271 21.34 -1.88 1.02
N ASP A 272 22.17 -1.73 -0.02
CA ASP A 272 23.37 -2.55 -0.24
C ASP A 272 24.65 -1.71 -0.43
N ILE A 273 25.79 -2.33 -0.13
CA ILE A 273 27.14 -1.82 -0.39
C ILE A 273 27.40 -1.75 -1.90
N GLU A 274 26.91 -2.72 -2.68
CA GLU A 274 27.05 -2.72 -4.15
C GLU A 274 26.36 -1.51 -4.79
N ALA A 275 25.18 -1.12 -4.28
CA ALA A 275 24.44 0.07 -4.73
C ALA A 275 25.17 1.39 -4.42
N TRP A 276 26.06 1.40 -3.43
CA TRP A 276 27.00 2.50 -3.19
C TRP A 276 28.19 2.42 -4.15
N SER A 277 28.84 1.26 -4.22
CA SER A 277 30.06 1.04 -5.01
C SER A 277 29.87 1.18 -6.53
N SER A 278 28.67 0.98 -7.07
CA SER A 278 28.37 1.26 -8.48
C SER A 278 28.20 2.75 -8.80
N LEU A 279 28.08 3.61 -7.78
CA LEU A 279 27.87 5.05 -7.92
C LEU A 279 29.08 5.90 -7.52
N THR A 280 30.02 5.35 -6.73
CA THR A 280 31.17 6.11 -6.19
C THR A 280 31.99 6.82 -7.25
N ASN A 281 32.23 6.16 -8.38
CA ASN A 281 33.07 6.68 -9.46
C ASN A 281 32.49 7.95 -10.10
N ALA A 282 31.16 8.12 -10.08
CA ALA A 282 30.49 9.30 -10.60
C ALA A 282 30.66 10.56 -9.71
N PHE A 283 31.14 10.40 -8.48
CA PHE A 283 31.25 11.46 -7.48
C PHE A 283 32.71 11.93 -7.29
N PRO A 284 33.13 13.04 -7.93
CA PRO A 284 34.51 13.51 -7.83
C PRO A 284 34.86 13.99 -6.42
N GLY A 285 35.68 13.20 -5.72
CA GLY A 285 36.27 13.49 -4.41
C GLY A 285 37.29 14.64 -4.40
N ARG A 286 36.92 15.81 -4.91
CA ARG A 286 37.73 17.03 -4.83
C ARG A 286 37.53 17.73 -3.49
N ASN A 287 38.62 18.26 -2.95
CA ASN A 287 38.60 19.15 -1.79
C ASN A 287 38.08 20.55 -2.19
N ASN A 288 36.80 20.64 -2.54
CA ASN A 288 36.07 21.86 -2.89
C ASN A 288 34.77 22.05 -2.08
N GLY A 289 34.59 21.30 -0.99
CA GLY A 289 33.43 21.35 -0.10
C GLY A 289 32.21 20.61 -0.61
N SER A 290 32.35 19.72 -1.59
CA SER A 290 31.26 18.84 -2.04
C SER A 290 31.00 17.70 -1.07
N ARG A 291 29.78 17.17 -1.09
CA ARG A 291 29.28 16.17 -0.14
C ARG A 291 28.38 15.15 -0.84
N VAL A 292 28.33 13.95 -0.30
CA VAL A 292 27.22 13.02 -0.51
C VAL A 292 26.54 12.78 0.84
N MET A 293 25.22 12.80 0.89
CA MET A 293 24.45 12.42 2.08
C MET A 293 23.72 11.12 1.79
N LEU A 294 23.78 10.15 2.71
CA LEU A 294 23.08 8.87 2.59
C LEU A 294 22.10 8.70 3.74
N THR A 295 20.94 8.09 3.49
CA THR A 295 20.13 7.48 4.56
C THR A 295 20.21 5.96 4.42
N THR A 296 20.38 5.23 5.52
CA THR A 296 20.46 3.76 5.46
C THR A 296 20.00 3.10 6.77
N ARG A 297 19.60 1.83 6.69
CA ARG A 297 19.36 0.96 7.85
C ARG A 297 20.65 0.31 8.37
N ASN A 298 21.73 0.30 7.57
CA ASN A 298 22.91 -0.51 7.81
C ASN A 298 24.16 0.35 8.09
N LYS A 299 24.66 0.33 9.33
CA LYS A 299 25.86 1.07 9.74
C LYS A 299 27.13 0.63 9.01
N GLY A 300 27.17 -0.60 8.49
CA GLY A 300 28.27 -1.11 7.66
C GLY A 300 28.34 -0.45 6.27
N ILE A 301 27.22 0.03 5.72
CA ILE A 301 27.20 0.85 4.49
C ILE A 301 27.78 2.23 4.80
N ALA A 302 27.32 2.86 5.90
CA ALA A 302 27.80 4.17 6.33
C ALA A 302 29.33 4.21 6.53
N LEU A 303 29.89 3.23 7.24
CA LEU A 303 31.34 3.11 7.47
C LEU A 303 32.16 2.77 6.20
N LYS A 304 31.52 2.24 5.15
CA LYS A 304 32.13 2.07 3.81
C LYS A 304 31.95 3.28 2.90
N ALA A 305 31.01 4.18 3.19
CA ALA A 305 30.76 5.39 2.41
C ALA A 305 31.85 6.45 2.64
N ASP A 306 32.25 6.64 3.89
CA ASP A 306 33.43 7.44 4.27
C ASP A 306 33.98 6.90 5.61
N PRO A 307 35.10 6.14 5.61
CA PRO A 307 35.70 5.60 6.83
C PRO A 307 36.25 6.63 7.82
N GLN A 308 36.35 7.92 7.43
CA GLN A 308 36.74 9.02 8.33
C GLN A 308 35.52 9.76 8.91
N SER A 309 34.33 9.51 8.35
CA SER A 309 33.08 10.12 8.79
C SER A 309 32.42 9.27 9.87
N VAL A 310 32.04 9.89 10.99
CA VAL A 310 31.25 9.22 12.03
C VAL A 310 29.78 9.19 11.57
N PRO A 311 29.16 8.01 11.40
CA PRO A 311 27.76 7.94 11.03
C PRO A 311 26.85 8.60 12.07
N TYR A 312 25.89 9.38 11.60
CA TYR A 312 24.88 10.02 12.44
C TYR A 312 23.77 9.01 12.75
N ASP A 313 23.85 8.36 13.92
CA ASP A 313 22.81 7.46 14.41
C ASP A 313 21.59 8.28 14.86
N LEU A 314 20.50 8.27 14.09
CA LEU A 314 19.25 8.94 14.44
C LEU A 314 18.57 8.20 15.60
N HIS A 315 18.21 8.95 16.63
CA HIS A 315 17.59 8.44 17.86
C HIS A 315 16.06 8.39 17.80
N LEU A 316 15.47 7.68 18.76
CA LEU A 316 14.03 7.66 19.02
C LEU A 316 13.56 8.99 19.62
N LEU A 317 12.29 9.36 19.42
CA LEU A 317 11.73 10.56 20.03
C LEU A 317 11.69 10.42 21.56
N ARG A 318 12.05 11.52 22.24
CA ARG A 318 11.86 11.65 23.70
C ARG A 318 10.36 11.61 24.01
N GLU A 319 9.97 11.16 25.21
CA GLU A 319 8.57 10.96 25.60
C GLU A 319 7.67 12.18 25.30
N ASN A 320 8.15 13.39 25.63
CA ASN A 320 7.43 14.65 25.37
C ASN A 320 7.24 14.93 23.86
N ASP A 321 8.25 14.64 23.04
CA ASP A 321 8.22 14.85 21.59
C ASP A 321 7.29 13.83 20.92
N GLY A 322 7.33 12.58 21.39
CA GLY A 322 6.39 11.52 20.99
C GLY A 322 4.95 11.83 21.38
N TRP A 323 4.71 12.33 22.60
CA TRP A 323 3.38 12.77 23.05
C TRP A 323 2.87 13.97 22.25
N MET A 324 3.74 14.92 21.90
CA MET A 324 3.37 16.05 21.05
C MET A 324 3.05 15.62 19.61
N LEU A 325 3.85 14.74 19.01
CA LEU A 325 3.60 14.16 17.69
C LEU A 325 2.29 13.36 17.67
N PHE A 326 2.05 12.55 18.69
CA PHE A 326 0.77 11.86 18.89
C PHE A 326 -0.39 12.83 18.94
N CYS A 327 -0.29 13.90 19.74
CA CYS A 327 -1.33 14.91 19.85
C CYS A 327 -1.61 15.62 18.51
N LYS A 328 -0.60 15.84 17.67
CA LYS A 328 -0.78 16.38 16.31
C LYS A 328 -1.57 15.43 15.38
N LYS A 329 -1.66 14.13 15.70
CA LYS A 329 -2.38 13.12 14.88
C LYS A 329 -3.70 12.67 15.48
N ALA A 330 -3.74 12.31 16.76
CA ALA A 330 -4.95 11.84 17.44
C ALA A 330 -6.03 12.92 17.60
N PHE A 331 -5.65 14.20 17.60
CA PHE A 331 -6.56 15.32 17.88
C PHE A 331 -6.79 16.27 16.69
N ILE A 332 -6.53 15.81 15.44
CA ILE A 332 -6.75 16.60 14.20
C ILE A 332 -8.19 17.12 14.07
N HIS A 333 -9.17 16.29 14.44
CA HIS A 333 -10.60 16.56 14.24
C HIS A 333 -11.33 17.05 15.50
N SER A 334 -10.58 17.36 16.57
CA SER A 334 -11.12 17.68 17.89
C SER A 334 -10.72 19.08 18.35
N ASN A 335 -11.61 19.74 19.08
CA ASN A 335 -11.30 20.99 19.76
C ASN A 335 -10.50 20.71 21.05
N ASN A 336 -9.84 21.74 21.60
CA ASN A 336 -9.16 21.62 22.90
C ASN A 336 -10.12 21.25 24.06
N SER A 337 -11.43 21.44 23.91
CA SER A 337 -12.46 20.97 24.84
C SER A 337 -12.58 19.46 24.96
N ASP A 338 -12.10 18.73 23.94
CA ASP A 338 -12.37 17.30 23.79
C ASP A 338 -11.25 16.45 24.43
N ARG A 339 -10.15 17.09 24.85
CA ARG A 339 -9.04 16.48 25.59
C ARG A 339 -9.35 16.46 27.08
N SER A 340 -10.04 15.41 27.54
CA SER A 340 -10.15 15.14 28.97
C SER A 340 -8.84 14.59 29.53
N PRO A 341 -8.48 14.86 30.80
CA PRO A 341 -7.27 14.30 31.41
C PRO A 341 -7.21 12.75 31.34
N GLN A 342 -8.37 12.09 31.38
CA GLN A 342 -8.50 10.64 31.26
C GLN A 342 -8.20 10.13 29.84
N LEU A 343 -8.45 10.93 28.80
CA LEU A 343 -8.02 10.61 27.43
C LEU A 343 -6.51 10.85 27.25
N GLU A 344 -5.94 11.86 27.92
CA GLU A 344 -4.49 12.08 27.90
C GLU A 344 -3.71 10.98 28.66
N GLU A 345 -4.25 10.48 29.76
CA GLU A 345 -3.70 9.35 30.53
C GLU A 345 -3.59 8.08 29.67
N ILE A 346 -4.72 7.63 29.10
CA ILE A 346 -4.76 6.47 28.17
C ILE A 346 -3.90 6.74 26.93
N GLY A 347 -3.89 7.98 26.43
CA GLY A 347 -3.05 8.38 25.30
C GLY A 347 -1.56 8.19 25.59
N LYS A 348 -1.10 8.57 26.78
CA LYS A 348 0.31 8.41 27.20
C LYS A 348 0.66 6.93 27.38
N GLU A 349 -0.23 6.10 27.94
CA GLU A 349 -0.04 4.64 27.96
C GLU A 349 0.12 4.03 26.56
N ILE A 350 -0.63 4.53 25.57
CA ILE A 350 -0.53 4.09 24.17
C ILE A 350 0.76 4.59 23.50
N VAL A 351 1.17 5.84 23.76
CA VAL A 351 2.42 6.40 23.21
C VAL A 351 3.66 5.76 23.82
N ALA A 352 3.65 5.41 25.11
CA ALA A 352 4.72 4.65 25.74
C ALA A 352 4.95 3.29 25.06
N LYS A 353 3.88 2.64 24.58
CA LYS A 353 3.97 1.38 23.80
C LYS A 353 4.53 1.57 22.39
N CYS A 354 4.63 2.79 21.89
CA CYS A 354 5.27 3.07 20.60
C CYS A 354 6.80 3.21 20.71
N ASP A 355 7.37 3.16 21.93
CA ASP A 355 8.81 3.27 22.22
C ASP A 355 9.52 4.39 21.46
N GLY A 356 8.91 5.58 21.44
CA GLY A 356 9.43 6.77 20.76
C GLY A 356 9.48 6.71 19.22
N LEU A 357 9.00 5.65 18.56
CA LEU A 357 9.09 5.50 17.11
C LEU A 357 8.06 6.36 16.36
N PRO A 358 8.48 7.33 15.52
CA PRO A 358 7.57 8.22 14.80
C PRO A 358 6.49 7.52 13.99
N LEU A 359 6.82 6.45 13.24
CA LEU A 359 5.85 5.72 12.43
C LEU A 359 4.74 5.08 13.27
N ALA A 360 5.09 4.40 14.37
CA ALA A 360 4.11 3.79 15.27
C ALA A 360 3.19 4.86 15.89
N ILE A 361 3.79 5.97 16.34
CA ILE A 361 3.07 7.11 16.95
C ILE A 361 2.06 7.73 15.98
N ILE A 362 2.44 8.00 14.72
CA ILE A 362 1.51 8.61 13.75
C ILE A 362 0.42 7.62 13.30
N VAL A 363 0.73 6.33 13.20
CA VAL A 363 -0.26 5.31 12.80
C VAL A 363 -1.30 5.08 13.90
N VAL A 364 -0.89 4.90 15.16
CA VAL A 364 -1.85 4.76 16.27
C VAL A 364 -2.62 6.06 16.54
N GLY A 365 -1.98 7.22 16.36
CA GLY A 365 -2.66 8.52 16.38
C GLY A 365 -3.68 8.67 15.25
N GLY A 366 -3.37 8.18 14.04
CA GLY A 366 -4.29 8.14 12.90
C GLY A 366 -5.52 7.28 13.17
N LEU A 367 -5.33 6.10 13.77
CA LEU A 367 -6.42 5.22 14.22
C LEU A 367 -7.28 5.89 15.31
N LEU A 368 -6.66 6.56 16.29
CA LEU A 368 -7.37 7.20 17.39
C LEU A 368 -8.08 8.51 16.98
N SER A 369 -7.63 9.18 15.91
CA SER A 369 -8.26 10.40 15.35
C SER A 369 -9.73 10.24 14.95
N ARG A 370 -10.21 8.99 14.84
CA ARG A 370 -11.58 8.62 14.48
C ARG A 370 -12.41 8.16 15.69
N LYS A 371 -11.81 7.95 16.86
CA LYS A 371 -12.45 7.46 18.10
C LYS A 371 -12.88 8.63 18.98
N ARG A 372 -14.13 8.67 19.42
CA ARG A 372 -14.76 9.83 20.08
C ARG A 372 -14.96 9.68 21.58
N ASN A 373 -14.74 8.51 22.17
CA ASN A 373 -14.96 8.31 23.60
C ASN A 373 -13.91 7.41 24.29
N LEU A 374 -13.84 7.54 25.62
CA LEU A 374 -12.93 6.79 26.51
C LEU A 374 -13.03 5.27 26.36
N GLY A 375 -14.23 4.72 26.08
CA GLY A 375 -14.43 3.28 25.89
C GLY A 375 -13.74 2.76 24.62
N GLU A 376 -13.79 3.52 23.53
CA GLU A 376 -13.05 3.19 22.31
C GLU A 376 -11.53 3.25 22.54
N TRP A 377 -11.02 4.29 23.21
CA TRP A 377 -9.60 4.44 23.51
C TRP A 377 -9.09 3.29 24.43
N ARG A 378 -9.84 2.92 25.47
CA ARG A 378 -9.54 1.74 26.31
C ARG A 378 -9.59 0.44 25.53
N LYS A 379 -10.51 0.29 24.57
CA LYS A 379 -10.55 -0.90 23.68
C LYS A 379 -9.29 -0.98 22.82
N VAL A 380 -8.79 0.14 22.30
CA VAL A 380 -7.53 0.18 21.53
C VAL A 380 -6.34 -0.21 22.40
N LEU A 381 -6.21 0.34 23.61
CA LEU A 381 -5.15 -0.03 24.56
C LEU A 381 -5.23 -1.53 24.95
N SER A 382 -6.42 -2.05 25.22
CA SER A 382 -6.65 -3.46 25.52
C SER A 382 -6.27 -4.37 24.34
N ASN A 383 -6.66 -3.99 23.12
CA ASN A 383 -6.27 -4.69 21.90
C ASN A 383 -4.76 -4.68 21.72
N LEU A 384 -4.08 -3.54 21.87
CA LEU A 384 -2.61 -3.46 21.81
C LEU A 384 -1.98 -4.45 22.77
N ASN A 385 -2.41 -4.49 24.04
CA ASN A 385 -1.90 -5.46 25.02
C ASN A 385 -2.07 -6.93 24.58
N SER A 386 -3.12 -7.26 23.82
CA SER A 386 -3.31 -8.59 23.23
C SER A 386 -2.32 -8.86 22.08
N TYR A 387 -2.02 -7.89 21.21
CA TYR A 387 -1.01 -8.05 20.15
C TYR A 387 0.41 -8.15 20.72
N PHE A 388 0.78 -7.28 21.67
CA PHE A 388 2.06 -7.31 22.39
C PHE A 388 2.29 -8.59 23.23
N ALA A 389 1.24 -9.38 23.49
CA ALA A 389 1.34 -10.69 24.14
C ALA A 389 1.48 -11.86 23.13
N ARG A 390 1.39 -11.59 21.83
CA ARG A 390 1.46 -12.57 20.72
C ARG A 390 2.69 -12.38 19.85
N ASP A 391 3.11 -11.13 19.67
CA ASP A 391 4.27 -10.73 18.87
C ASP A 391 5.24 -9.91 19.74
N ALA A 392 6.54 -10.11 19.52
CA ALA A 392 7.61 -9.41 20.22
C ALA A 392 8.00 -8.09 19.54
N ASP A 393 7.67 -7.89 18.26
CA ASP A 393 7.84 -6.61 17.59
C ASP A 393 6.62 -5.69 17.84
N GLY A 394 6.81 -4.73 18.75
CA GLY A 394 5.81 -3.71 19.07
C GLY A 394 5.41 -2.84 17.88
N VAL A 395 6.28 -2.68 16.87
CA VAL A 395 5.96 -1.93 15.66
C VAL A 395 4.96 -2.71 14.81
N SER A 396 5.27 -3.98 14.49
CA SER A 396 4.35 -4.88 13.78
C SER A 396 3.00 -5.02 14.49
N ALA A 397 2.99 -5.12 15.83
CA ALA A 397 1.76 -5.13 16.64
C ALA A 397 0.89 -3.87 16.42
N ILE A 398 1.48 -2.67 16.41
CA ILE A 398 0.77 -1.40 16.23
C ILE A 398 0.28 -1.23 14.79
N LEU A 399 1.10 -1.59 13.79
CA LEU A 399 0.69 -1.53 12.38
C LEU A 399 -0.43 -2.55 12.08
N ALA A 400 -0.33 -3.78 12.62
CA ALA A 400 -1.35 -4.82 12.46
C ALA A 400 -2.71 -4.40 13.03
N LEU A 401 -2.76 -3.95 14.30
CA LEU A 401 -4.01 -3.42 14.88
C LEU A 401 -4.60 -2.27 14.04
N SER A 402 -3.75 -1.45 13.44
CA SER A 402 -4.18 -0.31 12.61
C SER A 402 -4.71 -0.71 11.24
N TYR A 403 -4.23 -1.83 10.68
CA TYR A 403 -4.92 -2.51 9.58
C TYR A 403 -6.24 -3.15 10.04
N ASP A 404 -6.28 -3.78 11.21
CA ASP A 404 -7.43 -4.56 11.62
C ASP A 404 -8.64 -3.72 12.05
N ASP A 405 -8.42 -2.48 12.52
CA ASP A 405 -9.47 -1.45 12.72
C ASP A 405 -10.00 -0.82 11.42
N LEU A 406 -9.37 -1.05 10.26
CA LEU A 406 -9.84 -0.46 9.01
C LEU A 406 -11.27 -0.92 8.68
N PRO A 407 -12.19 0.02 8.36
CA PRO A 407 -13.46 -0.30 7.73
C PRO A 407 -13.27 -1.23 6.55
N TYR A 408 -14.18 -2.20 6.45
CA TYR A 408 -14.02 -3.37 5.60
C TYR A 408 -13.66 -3.05 4.13
N TYR A 409 -14.28 -2.01 3.55
CA TYR A 409 -14.02 -1.54 2.18
C TYR A 409 -12.58 -1.03 1.95
N LEU A 410 -11.93 -0.49 2.98
CA LEU A 410 -10.54 0.00 2.90
C LEU A 410 -9.52 -1.12 2.94
N LYS A 411 -9.78 -2.24 3.65
CA LYS A 411 -8.81 -3.34 3.77
C LYS A 411 -8.39 -3.79 2.37
N SER A 412 -9.35 -4.01 1.47
CA SER A 412 -9.11 -4.38 0.07
C SER A 412 -8.31 -3.32 -0.69
N CYS A 413 -8.64 -2.04 -0.49
CA CYS A 413 -7.96 -0.93 -1.13
C CYS A 413 -6.49 -0.80 -0.68
N PHE A 414 -6.22 -0.98 0.62
CA PHE A 414 -4.89 -0.96 1.23
C PHE A 414 -4.04 -2.17 0.81
N LEU A 415 -4.61 -3.38 0.78
CA LEU A 415 -3.90 -4.57 0.29
C LEU A 415 -3.65 -4.52 -1.23
N TYR A 416 -4.44 -3.75 -1.98
CA TYR A 416 -4.16 -3.50 -3.39
C TYR A 416 -2.93 -2.60 -3.60
N LEU A 417 -2.67 -1.66 -2.68
CA LEU A 417 -1.48 -0.80 -2.75
C LEU A 417 -0.17 -1.56 -2.48
N GLY A 418 -0.20 -2.68 -1.75
CA GLY A 418 0.97 -3.53 -1.50
C GLY A 418 1.60 -4.15 -2.77
N GLN A 419 0.80 -4.31 -3.84
CA GLN A 419 1.27 -4.83 -5.12
C GLN A 419 2.28 -3.92 -5.84
N PHE A 420 2.26 -2.61 -5.55
CA PHE A 420 3.20 -1.68 -6.17
C PHE A 420 4.62 -1.91 -5.60
N PRO A 421 5.68 -1.78 -6.44
CA PRO A 421 7.05 -1.83 -5.95
C PRO A 421 7.29 -0.84 -4.82
N GLU A 422 8.22 -1.18 -3.95
CA GLU A 422 8.66 -0.36 -2.81
C GLU A 422 8.97 1.08 -3.25
N ASP A 423 8.50 2.04 -2.46
CA ASP A 423 8.64 3.49 -2.62
C ASP A 423 8.29 4.13 -3.97
N ARG A 424 7.70 3.35 -4.88
CA ARG A 424 7.22 3.84 -6.18
C ARG A 424 6.11 4.87 -5.99
N LEU A 425 6.34 6.11 -6.41
CA LEU A 425 5.33 7.17 -6.37
C LEU A 425 4.13 6.82 -7.27
N ILE A 426 3.02 6.40 -6.67
CA ILE A 426 1.83 5.88 -7.34
C ILE A 426 0.92 7.04 -7.78
N PRO A 427 0.61 7.21 -9.08
CA PRO A 427 -0.34 8.21 -9.52
C PRO A 427 -1.77 7.85 -9.10
N THR A 428 -2.46 8.74 -8.38
CA THR A 428 -3.77 8.46 -7.77
C THR A 428 -4.85 8.07 -8.78
N HIS A 429 -4.90 8.76 -9.93
CA HIS A 429 -5.80 8.40 -11.03
C HIS A 429 -5.58 6.97 -11.58
N LYS A 430 -4.39 6.37 -11.39
CA LYS A 430 -4.14 4.95 -11.72
C LYS A 430 -4.72 4.06 -10.63
N VAL A 431 -4.53 4.42 -9.35
CA VAL A 431 -5.12 3.72 -8.19
C VAL A 431 -6.64 3.65 -8.32
N PHE A 432 -7.31 4.78 -8.53
CA PHE A 432 -8.77 4.85 -8.65
C PHE A 432 -9.28 3.93 -9.78
N ARG A 433 -8.68 4.01 -10.98
CA ARG A 433 -9.06 3.17 -12.11
C ARG A 433 -8.85 1.68 -11.87
N LEU A 434 -7.82 1.31 -11.12
CA LEU A 434 -7.59 -0.09 -10.74
C LEU A 434 -8.62 -0.54 -9.70
N TRP A 435 -8.80 0.18 -8.60
CA TRP A 435 -9.82 -0.14 -7.59
C TRP A 435 -11.24 -0.25 -8.18
N ILE A 436 -11.59 0.60 -9.14
CA ILE A 436 -12.87 0.55 -9.87
C ILE A 436 -12.94 -0.68 -10.79
N ALA A 437 -11.90 -0.96 -11.58
CA ALA A 437 -11.86 -2.14 -12.47
C ALA A 437 -11.84 -3.48 -11.72
N GLU A 438 -11.41 -3.45 -10.45
CA GLU A 438 -11.30 -4.59 -9.54
C GLU A 438 -12.52 -4.74 -8.61
N GLY A 439 -13.60 -3.96 -8.83
CA GLY A 439 -14.83 -4.05 -8.05
C GLY A 439 -14.71 -3.59 -6.59
N LEU A 440 -13.61 -2.95 -6.20
CA LEU A 440 -13.37 -2.50 -4.81
C LEU A 440 -14.17 -1.23 -4.46
N ILE A 441 -14.71 -0.55 -5.47
CA ILE A 441 -15.52 0.67 -5.35
C ILE A 441 -16.96 0.35 -5.80
N PRO A 442 -17.98 0.49 -4.91
CA PRO A 442 -19.34 0.10 -5.23
C PRO A 442 -20.05 1.12 -6.14
N GLN A 443 -20.85 0.63 -7.10
CA GLN A 443 -21.52 1.47 -8.10
C GLN A 443 -22.84 2.10 -7.57
N GLN A 444 -22.75 2.98 -6.57
CA GLN A 444 -23.90 3.52 -5.83
C GLN A 444 -24.21 5.00 -6.10
N GLY A 445 -24.73 5.34 -7.28
CA GLY A 445 -25.35 6.66 -7.61
C GLY A 445 -24.41 7.87 -7.66
N GLU A 446 -23.29 7.83 -6.95
CA GLU A 446 -22.20 8.79 -6.95
C GLU A 446 -21.14 8.36 -7.99
N ARG A 447 -20.20 9.25 -8.33
CA ARG A 447 -19.12 8.91 -9.27
C ARG A 447 -18.08 8.04 -8.58
N MET A 448 -17.79 6.88 -9.16
CA MET A 448 -16.83 5.93 -8.58
C MET A 448 -15.41 6.51 -8.42
N GLU A 449 -14.97 7.44 -9.30
CA GLU A 449 -13.68 8.14 -9.11
C GLU A 449 -13.67 9.08 -7.89
N ASP A 450 -14.81 9.68 -7.52
CA ASP A 450 -14.91 10.52 -6.31
C ASP A 450 -14.99 9.64 -5.04
N VAL A 451 -15.71 8.51 -5.07
CA VAL A 451 -15.72 7.51 -3.97
C VAL A 451 -14.32 6.90 -3.74
N ALA A 452 -13.58 6.63 -4.83
CA ALA A 452 -12.20 6.15 -4.75
C ALA A 452 -11.23 7.20 -4.17
N GLU A 453 -11.47 8.49 -4.41
CA GLU A 453 -10.70 9.57 -3.77
C GLU A 453 -11.02 9.66 -2.27
N ASP A 454 -12.29 9.56 -1.86
CA ASP A 454 -12.67 9.55 -0.44
C ASP A 454 -12.07 8.35 0.32
N TYR A 455 -12.04 7.15 -0.28
CA TYR A 455 -11.38 5.98 0.31
C TYR A 455 -9.86 6.17 0.47
N LEU A 456 -9.21 6.80 -0.51
CA LEU A 456 -7.79 7.15 -0.43
C LEU A 456 -7.53 8.21 0.66
N ASN A 457 -8.39 9.24 0.75
CA ASN A 457 -8.30 10.28 1.75
C ASN A 457 -8.46 9.71 3.18
N GLU A 458 -9.38 8.76 3.41
CA GLU A 458 -9.48 8.09 4.71
C GLU A 458 -8.22 7.29 5.06
N LEU A 459 -7.61 6.58 4.10
CA LEU A 459 -6.34 5.88 4.33
C LEU A 459 -5.18 6.85 4.66
N ILE A 460 -5.20 8.06 4.10
CA ILE A 460 -4.25 9.14 4.40
C ILE A 460 -4.49 9.72 5.81
N GLU A 461 -5.74 10.00 6.18
CA GLU A 461 -6.10 10.49 7.53
C GLU A 461 -5.69 9.51 8.63
N ARG A 462 -5.80 8.19 8.36
CA ARG A 462 -5.34 7.12 9.26
C ARG A 462 -3.81 6.95 9.27
N ASN A 463 -3.06 7.76 8.51
CA ASN A 463 -1.62 7.66 8.27
C ASN A 463 -1.15 6.30 7.68
N MET A 464 -2.07 5.52 7.07
CA MET A 464 -1.78 4.24 6.41
C MET A 464 -1.24 4.43 4.98
N VAL A 465 -1.43 5.60 4.38
CA VAL A 465 -0.93 5.98 3.05
C VAL A 465 -0.30 7.37 3.13
N GLN A 466 0.89 7.56 2.56
CA GLN A 466 1.56 8.86 2.50
C GLN A 466 1.22 9.61 1.21
N VAL A 467 1.00 10.92 1.31
CA VAL A 467 0.92 11.81 0.14
C VAL A 467 2.32 12.24 -0.30
N ALA A 468 2.66 11.95 -1.56
CA ALA A 468 3.91 12.37 -2.17
C ALA A 468 3.76 13.64 -3.03
N LYS A 469 2.57 13.92 -3.57
CA LYS A 469 2.33 15.13 -4.38
C LYS A 469 0.87 15.57 -4.39
N TRP A 470 0.64 16.87 -4.22
CA TRP A 470 -0.64 17.55 -4.38
C TRP A 470 -0.78 18.20 -5.77
N SER A 471 -2.02 18.35 -6.27
CA SER A 471 -2.36 19.24 -7.40
C SER A 471 -2.75 20.62 -6.94
N VAL A 472 -2.66 21.62 -7.83
CA VAL A 472 -3.06 23.03 -7.64
C VAL A 472 -4.47 23.20 -7.03
N ASN A 473 -5.32 22.18 -7.16
CA ASN A 473 -6.70 22.16 -6.67
C ASN A 473 -6.85 21.33 -5.38
N GLU A 474 -5.78 21.20 -4.58
CA GLU A 474 -5.71 20.45 -3.31
C GLU A 474 -6.06 18.95 -3.37
N ARG A 475 -6.31 18.37 -4.56
CA ARG A 475 -6.48 16.92 -4.76
C ARG A 475 -5.13 16.20 -4.79
N VAL A 476 -5.04 15.01 -4.20
CA VAL A 476 -3.83 14.16 -4.19
C VAL A 476 -3.51 13.68 -5.61
N LYS A 477 -2.26 13.84 -6.06
CA LYS A 477 -1.78 13.40 -7.39
C LYS A 477 -0.89 12.17 -7.34
N GLN A 478 -0.05 12.06 -6.30
CA GLN A 478 0.77 10.87 -6.08
C GLN A 478 0.79 10.52 -4.59
N CYS A 479 0.72 9.23 -4.30
CA CYS A 479 0.85 8.64 -2.97
C CYS A 479 1.90 7.52 -2.97
N ARG A 480 2.29 7.06 -1.77
CA ARG A 480 3.07 5.83 -1.56
C ARG A 480 2.64 5.15 -0.25
N LEU A 481 2.93 3.86 -0.10
CA LEU A 481 3.02 3.25 1.23
C LEU A 481 4.39 3.57 1.85
N HIS A 482 4.49 3.49 3.17
CA HIS A 482 5.78 3.34 3.85
C HIS A 482 6.21 1.87 3.74
N ASP A 483 7.50 1.57 3.62
CA ASP A 483 8.05 0.20 3.57
C ASP A 483 7.38 -0.80 4.56
N LEU A 484 7.44 -0.59 5.88
CA LEU A 484 6.79 -1.45 6.89
C LEU A 484 5.27 -1.60 6.74
N LEU A 485 4.58 -0.57 6.21
CA LEU A 485 3.14 -0.65 5.90
C LEU A 485 2.88 -1.45 4.61
N ARG A 486 3.80 -1.42 3.65
CA ARG A 486 3.80 -2.28 2.46
C ARG A 486 4.10 -3.73 2.83
N ASP A 487 5.03 -3.98 3.74
CA ASP A 487 5.37 -5.34 4.21
C ASP A 487 4.19 -5.97 4.97
N LEU A 488 3.53 -5.21 5.86
CA LEU A 488 2.26 -5.62 6.46
C LEU A 488 1.19 -5.89 5.40
N SER A 489 1.08 -5.03 4.39
CA SER A 489 0.12 -5.18 3.29
C SER A 489 0.37 -6.47 2.49
N ILE A 490 1.62 -6.81 2.18
CA ILE A 490 2.00 -8.06 1.50
C ILE A 490 1.74 -9.28 2.40
N SER A 491 2.11 -9.19 3.67
CA SER A 491 1.92 -10.27 4.66
C SER A 491 0.43 -10.61 4.87
N LYS A 492 -0.40 -9.59 5.14
CA LYS A 492 -1.86 -9.74 5.23
C LYS A 492 -2.45 -10.22 3.89
N ALA A 493 -1.96 -9.74 2.74
CA ALA A 493 -2.48 -10.17 1.43
C ALA A 493 -2.19 -11.64 1.12
N LYS A 494 -1.01 -12.15 1.50
CA LYS A 494 -0.66 -13.56 1.38
C LYS A 494 -1.49 -14.43 2.33
N ALA A 495 -1.63 -14.01 3.59
CA ALA A 495 -2.51 -14.67 4.57
C ALA A 495 -4.00 -14.66 4.13
N GLU A 496 -4.43 -13.63 3.40
CA GLU A 496 -5.79 -13.51 2.86
C GLU A 496 -5.96 -14.02 1.42
N SER A 497 -4.92 -14.59 0.79
CA SER A 497 -4.92 -15.04 -0.62
C SER A 497 -5.35 -13.96 -1.65
N PHE A 498 -5.21 -12.68 -1.28
CA PHE A 498 -5.73 -11.53 -2.03
C PHE A 498 -4.81 -11.09 -3.17
N HIS A 499 -3.49 -11.17 -2.94
CA HIS A 499 -2.45 -11.06 -3.96
C HIS A 499 -1.18 -11.79 -3.51
N GLU A 500 -0.33 -12.14 -4.46
CA GLU A 500 1.02 -12.66 -4.23
C GLU A 500 2.01 -11.95 -5.17
N ILE A 501 3.19 -11.59 -4.67
CA ILE A 501 4.28 -11.04 -5.48
C ILE A 501 5.21 -12.21 -5.83
N GLN A 502 5.41 -12.47 -7.12
CA GLN A 502 6.41 -13.42 -7.58
C GLN A 502 7.77 -12.72 -7.71
N GLY A 503 8.74 -13.20 -6.94
CA GLY A 503 10.15 -12.88 -7.13
C GLY A 503 10.75 -13.70 -8.28
N SER A 504 11.94 -13.32 -8.74
CA SER A 504 12.65 -13.94 -9.87
C SER A 504 13.00 -15.43 -9.70
N GLN A 505 12.78 -16.01 -8.52
CA GLN A 505 13.07 -17.42 -8.20
C GLN A 505 11.81 -18.30 -8.03
N SER A 506 10.60 -17.72 -8.01
CA SER A 506 9.34 -18.45 -7.79
C SER A 506 8.49 -18.52 -9.06
N LEU A 507 8.75 -19.53 -9.91
CA LEU A 507 8.14 -19.64 -11.25
C LEU A 507 6.72 -20.21 -11.28
N GLU A 508 6.29 -20.97 -10.27
CA GLU A 508 4.91 -21.49 -10.21
C GLU A 508 3.98 -20.53 -9.45
N PRO A 509 2.84 -20.10 -10.05
CA PRO A 509 1.83 -19.34 -9.34
C PRO A 509 1.08 -20.20 -8.32
N SER A 510 0.84 -19.67 -7.12
CA SER A 510 -0.13 -20.29 -6.20
C SER A 510 -1.53 -20.24 -6.81
N ALA A 511 -2.05 -21.40 -7.24
CA ALA A 511 -3.38 -21.57 -7.86
C ALA A 511 -4.59 -21.24 -6.93
N ARG A 512 -4.38 -20.45 -5.88
CA ARG A 512 -5.38 -19.91 -4.96
C ARG A 512 -5.25 -18.40 -4.71
N SER A 513 -4.21 -17.74 -5.21
CA SER A 513 -4.08 -16.29 -5.11
C SER A 513 -4.96 -15.61 -6.14
N ARG A 514 -5.75 -14.60 -5.75
CA ARG A 514 -6.60 -13.86 -6.71
C ARG A 514 -5.79 -13.02 -7.70
N ARG A 515 -4.55 -12.64 -7.35
CA ARG A 515 -3.73 -11.69 -8.11
C ARG A 515 -2.25 -12.04 -8.02
N HIS A 516 -1.54 -11.88 -9.13
CA HIS A 516 -0.07 -11.99 -9.18
C HIS A 516 0.54 -10.67 -9.64
N ALA A 517 1.46 -10.14 -8.84
CA ALA A 517 2.33 -9.04 -9.21
C ALA A 517 3.71 -9.61 -9.58
N ILE A 518 4.18 -9.32 -10.79
CA ILE A 518 5.51 -9.71 -11.27
C ILE A 518 6.33 -8.44 -11.44
N TYR A 519 7.47 -8.36 -10.75
CA TYR A 519 8.44 -7.29 -10.98
C TYR A 519 9.42 -7.74 -12.07
N SER A 520 9.73 -6.84 -12.99
CA SER A 520 10.53 -7.14 -14.18
C SER A 520 11.35 -5.93 -14.58
N THR A 521 12.68 -6.10 -14.48
CA THR A 521 13.67 -5.17 -15.03
C THR A 521 13.67 -5.18 -16.57
N PHE A 522 13.22 -6.27 -17.20
CA PHE A 522 13.05 -6.35 -18.65
C PHE A 522 11.77 -5.64 -19.13
N HIS A 523 11.92 -4.82 -20.17
CA HIS A 523 10.81 -4.40 -21.03
C HIS A 523 10.31 -5.61 -21.85
N TRP A 524 9.34 -6.34 -21.31
CA TRP A 524 8.59 -7.33 -22.07
C TRP A 524 7.96 -6.68 -23.30
N PRO A 525 8.19 -7.21 -24.51
CA PRO A 525 7.43 -6.82 -25.69
C PRO A 525 5.93 -6.97 -25.43
N GLN A 526 5.13 -6.03 -25.93
CA GLN A 526 3.71 -5.93 -25.56
C GLN A 526 2.86 -7.15 -25.98
N TRP A 527 3.39 -8.02 -26.85
CA TRP A 527 2.81 -9.33 -27.18
C TRP A 527 3.03 -10.40 -26.09
N ALA A 528 4.14 -10.35 -25.34
CA ALA A 528 4.48 -11.38 -24.35
C ALA A 528 3.66 -11.27 -23.05
N ILE A 529 3.29 -10.04 -22.67
CA ILE A 529 2.29 -9.78 -21.61
C ILE A 529 0.93 -10.37 -22.00
N THR A 530 0.63 -10.44 -23.31
CA THR A 530 -0.63 -11.01 -23.81
C THR A 530 -0.61 -12.53 -23.72
N SER A 531 0.50 -13.22 -24.04
CA SER A 531 0.58 -14.69 -23.95
C SER A 531 0.39 -15.24 -22.53
N LEU A 532 0.83 -14.53 -21.49
CA LEU A 532 0.60 -14.94 -20.09
C LEU A 532 -0.90 -15.02 -19.73
N ARG A 533 -1.78 -14.25 -20.40
CA ARG A 533 -3.25 -14.36 -20.23
C ARG A 533 -3.89 -15.51 -21.01
N PHE A 534 -3.13 -16.26 -21.81
CA PHE A 534 -3.63 -17.35 -22.65
C PHE A 534 -2.95 -18.71 -22.42
N SER A 535 -1.93 -18.78 -21.55
CA SER A 535 -1.09 -19.99 -21.41
C SER A 535 -1.80 -21.23 -20.84
N GLU A 536 -2.94 -21.09 -20.15
CA GLU A 536 -3.73 -22.22 -19.61
C GLU A 536 -4.81 -22.74 -20.58
N LYS A 537 -4.75 -22.39 -21.87
CA LYS A 537 -5.78 -22.75 -22.87
C LYS A 537 -5.21 -23.35 -24.16
N SER A 538 -4.14 -24.15 -24.04
CA SER A 538 -3.62 -24.99 -25.14
C SER A 538 -3.40 -26.46 -24.75
N GLU A 539 -4.11 -26.96 -23.75
CA GLU A 539 -4.43 -28.39 -23.65
C GLU A 539 -5.94 -28.58 -23.82
N TYR A 540 -6.34 -29.69 -24.47
CA TYR A 540 -7.72 -30.01 -24.90
C TYR A 540 -8.34 -29.12 -26.00
N SER A 541 -7.78 -29.16 -27.22
CA SER A 541 -8.47 -29.40 -28.53
C SER A 541 -7.64 -28.89 -29.71
#